data_AF-A0A094JKA1-F1
#
_entry.id   AF-A0A094JKA1-F1
#
_cell.length_a   1.000
_cell.length_b   1.000
_cell.length_c   1.000
_cell.angle_alpha   90.00
_cell.angle_beta   90.00
_cell.angle_gamma   90.00
#
_symmetry.space_group_name_H-M   'P 1'
#
loop_
_entity.id
_entity.type
_entity.pdbx_description
1 polymer ?
#
loop_
_entity_poly.entity_id
_entity_poly.type
_entity_poly.pdbx_seq_one_letter_code
_entity_poly.pdbx_strand_id
1 'polypeptide(L)'
;MLAKRLSQLSQLPPAAGALIAAIPVIPVTLYLVVQRQWLLLLLLLGYYLVTTLLLMSYKRILINARRAALELAQGDLRARVEQQSELGGALFRAINRVGEDVSRTVHFLGKTSRHMLKVANTVQQDSEASKSGAIKQKQDVSHSQALVGQLLDITAQVSSHCDESYQQATKASDQASSGIAVMHTLEETLDSVKNQYARSSEHFAELDRESTQIGQVIETITSIAEQTNLLALNAAIESARAGEHGRGFAVVADEVRKLATKTQDATKDIDSKISNLQTQINAVVAAMERNRGRIEQAYSAANEAESSFSQLNQQINELDQLTKNIANLSSQQLSETNKLNNYLAEIEQESNNNVTATEDTLLASITVRNMAGEIESLLHRFKIDTQQIEQEDKHREKLLEWNPGLDLGLLEINRQHQTLVNLINELYYLLRHNYGAASIKRVVQGLIDYTANHFKYEETLFELFDYRQQQEHSNIHQRLVNQVLDFQKRVEANEDIGDELMNFLKRWLTNHIQKEDRAYCDHFKARGME
;
A
#
# COMPACT_ATOMS: atom_id res chain seq x y z
N MET A 1 -75.68 -28.57 24.24
CA MET A 1 -76.71 -29.52 23.76
C MET A 1 -77.04 -29.37 22.27
N LEU A 2 -77.26 -28.16 21.74
CA LEU A 2 -77.60 -27.94 20.33
C LEU A 2 -76.55 -28.49 19.33
N ALA A 3 -75.26 -28.24 19.58
CA ALA A 3 -74.16 -28.74 18.74
C ALA A 3 -74.06 -30.28 18.71
N LYS A 4 -74.40 -30.95 19.83
CA LYS A 4 -74.37 -32.41 19.97
C LYS A 4 -75.57 -33.08 19.27
N ARG A 5 -76.70 -32.38 19.18
CA ARG A 5 -77.87 -32.81 18.38
C ARG A 5 -77.66 -32.53 16.88
N LEU A 6 -77.01 -31.42 16.52
CA LEU A 6 -76.61 -31.11 15.14
C LEU A 6 -75.57 -32.10 14.60
N SER A 7 -74.63 -32.58 15.43
CA SER A 7 -73.67 -33.61 15.03
C SER A 7 -74.29 -35.01 14.87
N GLN A 8 -75.42 -35.28 15.52
CA GLN A 8 -76.16 -36.53 15.32
C GLN A 8 -77.00 -36.48 14.03
N LEU A 9 -77.51 -35.30 13.66
CA LEU A 9 -78.20 -35.08 12.39
C LEU A 9 -77.27 -35.18 11.17
N SER A 10 -75.99 -34.81 11.31
CA SER A 10 -75.01 -34.92 10.21
C SER A 10 -74.48 -36.34 9.95
N GLN A 11 -74.74 -37.28 10.87
CA GLN A 11 -74.36 -38.71 10.74
C GLN A 11 -75.46 -39.57 10.11
N LEU A 12 -76.65 -39.01 9.86
CA LEU A 12 -77.71 -39.71 9.18
C LEU A 12 -77.34 -39.94 7.70
N PRO A 13 -77.55 -41.14 7.14
CA PRO A 13 -77.37 -41.37 5.72
C PRO A 13 -78.24 -40.39 4.91
N PRO A 14 -77.84 -39.97 3.70
CA PRO A 14 -78.58 -38.99 2.90
C PRO A 14 -80.08 -39.31 2.76
N ALA A 15 -80.41 -40.61 2.70
CA ALA A 15 -81.77 -41.13 2.66
C ALA A 15 -82.59 -40.80 3.92
N ALA A 16 -81.99 -40.76 5.10
CA ALA A 16 -82.67 -40.51 6.37
C ALA A 16 -83.02 -39.02 6.56
N GLY A 17 -82.21 -38.09 6.02
CA GLY A 17 -82.57 -36.66 5.96
C GLY A 17 -83.75 -36.39 5.01
N ALA A 18 -83.79 -37.09 3.88
CA ALA A 18 -84.92 -37.05 2.95
C ALA A 18 -86.21 -37.64 3.56
N LEU A 19 -86.09 -38.74 4.32
CA LEU A 19 -87.19 -39.36 5.05
C LEU A 19 -87.76 -38.43 6.13
N ILE A 20 -86.92 -37.76 6.93
CA ILE A 20 -87.38 -36.85 7.99
C ILE A 20 -88.06 -35.60 7.41
N ALA A 21 -87.57 -35.08 6.28
CA ALA A 21 -88.21 -33.97 5.57
C ALA A 21 -89.53 -34.38 4.88
N ALA A 22 -89.70 -35.66 4.55
CA ALA A 22 -90.90 -36.20 3.91
C ALA A 22 -92.07 -36.46 4.87
N ILE A 23 -91.81 -36.66 6.17
CA ILE A 23 -92.84 -36.95 7.19
C ILE A 23 -94.01 -35.93 7.19
N PRO A 24 -93.78 -34.59 7.15
CA PRO A 24 -94.87 -33.62 7.05
C PRO A 24 -95.45 -33.47 5.63
N VAL A 25 -94.74 -33.93 4.59
CA VAL A 25 -95.15 -33.81 3.18
C VAL A 25 -96.12 -34.91 2.77
N ILE A 26 -95.99 -36.10 3.36
CA ILE A 26 -96.86 -37.26 3.10
C ILE A 26 -98.34 -36.97 3.41
N PRO A 27 -98.75 -36.44 4.57
CA PRO A 27 -100.16 -36.15 4.85
C PRO A 27 -100.72 -35.02 3.96
N VAL A 28 -99.91 -34.02 3.60
CA VAL A 28 -100.30 -32.93 2.70
C VAL A 28 -100.52 -33.44 1.27
N THR A 29 -99.59 -34.26 0.76
CA THR A 29 -99.72 -34.86 -0.58
C THR A 29 -100.92 -35.80 -0.66
N LEU A 30 -101.17 -36.62 0.38
CA LEU A 30 -102.35 -37.47 0.47
C LEU A 30 -103.65 -36.66 0.48
N TYR A 31 -103.70 -35.57 1.26
CA TYR A 31 -104.84 -34.64 1.31
C TYR A 31 -105.11 -33.97 -0.05
N LEU A 32 -104.07 -33.47 -0.74
CA LEU A 32 -104.20 -32.84 -2.06
C LEU A 32 -104.69 -33.83 -3.13
N VAL A 33 -104.27 -35.09 -3.06
CA VAL A 33 -104.75 -36.17 -3.95
C VAL A 33 -106.23 -36.48 -3.68
N VAL A 34 -106.63 -36.61 -2.40
CA VAL A 34 -108.04 -36.85 -2.01
C VAL A 34 -108.96 -35.70 -2.47
N GLN A 35 -108.49 -34.46 -2.38
CA GLN A 35 -109.22 -33.26 -2.82
C GLN A 35 -109.15 -32.98 -4.33
N ARG A 36 -108.51 -33.85 -5.14
CA ARG A 36 -108.29 -33.68 -6.59
C ARG A 36 -107.57 -32.37 -6.99
N GLN A 37 -106.75 -31.81 -6.10
CA GLN A 37 -105.99 -30.57 -6.34
C GLN A 37 -104.64 -30.83 -7.02
N TRP A 38 -104.67 -31.40 -8.23
CA TRP A 38 -103.47 -31.84 -8.96
C TRP A 38 -102.46 -30.72 -9.28
N LEU A 39 -102.93 -29.50 -9.53
CA LEU A 39 -102.06 -28.33 -9.76
C LEU A 39 -101.19 -28.03 -8.53
N LEU A 40 -101.77 -28.05 -7.33
CA LEU A 40 -101.03 -27.80 -6.09
C LEU A 40 -100.05 -28.93 -5.79
N LEU A 41 -100.39 -30.17 -6.13
CA LEU A 41 -99.48 -31.31 -6.03
C LEU A 41 -98.26 -31.13 -6.95
N LEU A 42 -98.47 -30.74 -8.21
CA LEU A 42 -97.38 -30.48 -9.16
C LEU A 42 -96.48 -29.32 -8.72
N LEU A 43 -97.06 -28.24 -8.19
CA LEU A 43 -96.30 -27.12 -7.62
C LEU A 43 -95.46 -27.54 -6.41
N LEU A 44 -96.01 -28.37 -5.53
CA LEU A 44 -95.31 -28.88 -4.36
C LEU A 44 -94.16 -29.82 -4.76
N LEU A 45 -94.38 -30.67 -5.75
CA LEU A 45 -93.37 -31.60 -6.27
C LEU A 45 -92.27 -30.86 -7.03
N GLY A 46 -92.62 -29.83 -7.80
CA GLY A 46 -91.68 -28.91 -8.43
C GLY A 46 -90.85 -28.13 -7.40
N TYR A 47 -91.49 -27.60 -6.35
CA TYR A 47 -90.79 -26.95 -5.24
C TYR A 47 -89.81 -27.90 -4.54
N TYR A 48 -90.21 -29.14 -4.26
CA TYR A 48 -89.34 -30.15 -3.68
C TYR A 48 -88.15 -30.51 -4.59
N LEU A 49 -88.38 -30.66 -5.89
CA LEU A 49 -87.31 -30.93 -6.86
C LEU A 49 -86.30 -29.77 -6.94
N VAL A 50 -86.78 -28.53 -7.05
CA VAL A 50 -85.91 -27.35 -7.11
C VAL A 50 -85.12 -27.17 -5.81
N THR A 51 -85.77 -27.31 -4.65
CA THR A 51 -85.10 -27.20 -3.35
C THR A 51 -84.05 -28.29 -3.13
N THR A 52 -84.33 -29.54 -3.51
CA THR A 52 -83.35 -30.64 -3.41
C THR A 52 -82.15 -30.45 -4.35
N LEU A 53 -82.38 -30.04 -5.60
CA LEU A 53 -81.30 -29.72 -6.54
C LEU A 53 -80.41 -28.56 -6.05
N LEU A 54 -81.03 -27.50 -5.51
CA LEU A 54 -80.30 -26.39 -4.89
C LEU A 54 -79.47 -26.86 -3.68
N LEU A 55 -80.06 -27.63 -2.75
CA LEU A 55 -79.35 -28.16 -1.58
C LEU A 55 -78.20 -29.09 -1.96
N MET A 56 -78.36 -29.92 -2.99
CA MET A 56 -77.27 -30.76 -3.51
C MET A 56 -76.14 -29.91 -4.11
N SER A 57 -76.48 -28.85 -4.84
CA SER A 57 -75.52 -27.89 -5.38
C SER A 57 -74.73 -27.17 -4.27
N TYR A 58 -75.42 -26.62 -3.27
CA TYR A 58 -74.79 -25.99 -2.10
C TYR A 58 -73.91 -26.95 -1.31
N LYS A 59 -74.37 -28.19 -1.08
CA LYS A 59 -73.58 -29.22 -0.40
C LYS A 59 -72.29 -29.51 -1.17
N ARG A 60 -72.33 -29.62 -2.50
CA ARG A 60 -71.14 -29.83 -3.34
C ARG A 60 -70.17 -28.65 -3.23
N ILE A 61 -70.68 -27.42 -3.27
CA ILE A 61 -69.87 -26.19 -3.11
C ILE A 61 -69.14 -26.19 -1.76
N LEU A 62 -69.86 -26.44 -0.65
CA LEU A 62 -69.29 -26.45 0.69
C LEU A 62 -68.26 -27.58 0.88
N ILE A 63 -68.48 -28.76 0.30
CA ILE A 63 -67.52 -29.87 0.36
C ILE A 63 -66.22 -29.52 -0.36
N ASN A 64 -66.31 -28.96 -1.57
CA ASN A 64 -65.14 -28.58 -2.37
C ASN A 64 -64.37 -27.42 -1.72
N ALA A 65 -65.07 -26.39 -1.23
CA ALA A 65 -64.46 -25.29 -0.49
C ALA A 65 -63.76 -25.78 0.79
N ARG A 66 -64.43 -26.65 1.56
CA ARG A 66 -63.84 -27.25 2.76
C ARG A 66 -62.61 -28.09 2.45
N ARG A 67 -62.63 -28.87 1.36
CA ARG A 67 -61.49 -29.70 0.95
C ARG A 67 -60.27 -28.83 0.66
N ALA A 68 -60.41 -27.83 -0.22
CA ALA A 68 -59.31 -26.95 -0.55
C ALA A 68 -58.84 -26.13 0.67
N ALA A 69 -59.75 -25.64 1.51
CA ALA A 69 -59.37 -24.96 2.74
C ALA A 69 -58.57 -25.87 3.70
N LEU A 70 -58.91 -27.15 3.80
CA LEU A 70 -58.15 -28.13 4.60
C LEU A 70 -56.78 -28.43 3.99
N GLU A 71 -56.69 -28.59 2.67
CA GLU A 71 -55.43 -28.79 1.95
C GLU A 71 -54.48 -27.59 2.17
N LEU A 72 -54.98 -26.36 1.98
CA LEU A 72 -54.23 -25.13 2.26
C LEU A 72 -53.79 -25.05 3.74
N ALA A 73 -54.69 -25.36 4.69
CA ALA A 73 -54.37 -25.33 6.12
C ALA A 73 -53.32 -26.38 6.53
N GLN A 74 -53.27 -27.52 5.83
CA GLN A 74 -52.25 -28.55 6.00
C GLN A 74 -50.92 -28.20 5.32
N GLY A 75 -50.86 -27.07 4.60
CA GLY A 75 -49.67 -26.59 3.91
C GLY A 75 -49.55 -27.05 2.46
N ASP A 76 -50.56 -27.75 1.89
CA ASP A 76 -50.56 -28.05 0.46
C ASP A 76 -51.11 -26.88 -0.34
N LEU A 77 -50.21 -25.97 -0.73
CA LEU A 77 -50.55 -24.71 -1.40
C LEU A 77 -50.76 -24.89 -2.91
N ARG A 78 -50.65 -26.12 -3.42
CA ARG A 78 -50.97 -26.49 -4.81
C ARG A 78 -52.48 -26.60 -5.03
N ALA A 79 -53.24 -26.82 -3.97
CA ALA A 79 -54.69 -27.00 -4.01
C ALA A 79 -55.40 -25.80 -4.68
N ARG A 80 -56.22 -26.10 -5.70
CA ARG A 80 -57.12 -25.14 -6.36
C ARG A 80 -58.49 -25.78 -6.55
N VAL A 81 -59.54 -24.98 -6.44
CA VAL A 81 -60.92 -25.38 -6.73
C VAL A 81 -61.28 -24.92 -8.13
N GLU A 82 -61.72 -25.85 -8.98
CA GLU A 82 -62.24 -25.52 -10.30
C GLU A 82 -63.50 -24.65 -10.23
N GLN A 83 -63.54 -23.58 -11.02
CA GLN A 83 -64.68 -22.67 -11.10
C GLN A 83 -65.77 -23.24 -12.02
N GLN A 84 -66.54 -24.22 -11.53
CA GLN A 84 -67.59 -24.87 -12.34
C GLN A 84 -69.01 -24.30 -12.15
N SER A 85 -69.27 -23.36 -11.24
CA SER A 85 -70.64 -22.85 -10.99
C SER A 85 -70.70 -21.36 -10.64
N GLU A 86 -71.71 -20.64 -11.13
CA GLU A 86 -72.00 -19.24 -10.77
C GLU A 86 -72.28 -19.06 -9.27
N LEU A 87 -73.00 -20.01 -8.65
CA LEU A 87 -73.42 -19.95 -7.23
C LEU A 87 -72.26 -20.00 -6.22
N GLY A 88 -71.13 -20.61 -6.58
CA GLY A 88 -69.94 -20.77 -5.70
C GLY A 88 -68.69 -20.01 -6.16
N GLY A 89 -68.74 -19.34 -7.30
CA GLY A 89 -67.55 -18.80 -7.98
C GLY A 89 -66.75 -17.81 -7.15
N ALA A 90 -67.41 -16.90 -6.43
CA ALA A 90 -66.73 -15.90 -5.60
C ALA A 90 -65.93 -16.54 -4.45
N LEU A 91 -66.48 -17.58 -3.80
CA LEU A 91 -65.81 -18.31 -2.73
C LEU A 91 -64.60 -19.08 -3.26
N PHE A 92 -64.75 -19.79 -4.38
CA PHE A 92 -63.64 -20.53 -4.99
C PHE A 92 -62.52 -19.62 -5.47
N ARG A 93 -62.85 -18.45 -6.04
CA ARG A 93 -61.85 -17.41 -6.38
C ARG A 93 -61.09 -16.95 -5.15
N ALA A 94 -61.78 -16.66 -4.05
CA ALA A 94 -61.12 -16.23 -2.81
C ALA A 94 -60.19 -17.31 -2.24
N ILE A 95 -60.62 -18.59 -2.23
CA ILE A 95 -59.78 -19.71 -1.77
C ILE A 95 -58.55 -19.89 -2.67
N ASN A 96 -58.73 -19.91 -3.98
CA ASN A 96 -57.63 -20.05 -4.94
C ASN A 96 -56.64 -18.89 -4.81
N ARG A 97 -57.14 -17.67 -4.58
CA ARG A 97 -56.30 -16.50 -4.37
C ARG A 97 -55.45 -16.61 -3.11
N VAL A 98 -56.03 -17.07 -2.00
CA VAL A 98 -55.25 -17.33 -0.78
C VAL A 98 -54.16 -18.39 -1.07
N GLY A 99 -54.50 -19.46 -1.79
CA GLY A 99 -53.52 -20.46 -2.19
C GLY A 99 -52.39 -19.90 -3.07
N GLU A 100 -52.72 -19.04 -4.03
CA GLU A 100 -51.77 -18.37 -4.92
C GLU A 100 -50.86 -17.39 -4.15
N ASP A 101 -51.42 -16.52 -3.32
CA ASP A 101 -50.66 -15.51 -2.57
C ASP A 101 -49.71 -16.14 -1.56
N VAL A 102 -50.18 -17.16 -0.84
CA VAL A 102 -49.33 -17.89 0.12
C VAL A 102 -48.25 -18.69 -0.63
N SER A 103 -48.58 -19.33 -1.77
CA SER A 103 -47.60 -20.02 -2.61
C SER A 103 -46.47 -19.10 -3.08
N ARG A 104 -46.82 -17.91 -3.60
CA ARG A 104 -45.86 -16.91 -4.05
C ARG A 104 -45.00 -16.38 -2.91
N THR A 105 -45.62 -16.13 -1.75
CA THR A 105 -44.90 -15.67 -0.55
C THR A 105 -43.88 -16.72 -0.09
N VAL A 106 -44.30 -17.99 0.03
CA VAL A 106 -43.40 -19.10 0.39
C VAL A 106 -42.26 -19.26 -0.62
N HIS A 107 -42.57 -19.18 -1.92
CA HIS A 107 -41.56 -19.25 -2.98
C HIS A 107 -40.54 -18.10 -2.89
N PHE A 108 -41.02 -16.87 -2.70
CA PHE A 108 -40.17 -15.68 -2.55
C PHE A 108 -39.30 -15.74 -1.30
N LEU A 109 -39.86 -16.10 -0.13
CA LEU A 109 -39.08 -16.27 1.10
C LEU A 109 -38.02 -17.37 0.94
N GLY A 110 -38.34 -18.47 0.26
CA GLY A 110 -37.37 -19.53 -0.02
C GLY A 110 -36.24 -19.07 -0.93
N LYS A 111 -36.54 -18.26 -1.97
CA LYS A 111 -35.52 -17.65 -2.83
C LYS A 111 -34.61 -16.69 -2.04
N THR A 112 -35.20 -15.85 -1.19
CA THR A 112 -34.46 -14.89 -0.35
C THR A 112 -33.59 -15.59 0.69
N SER A 113 -34.09 -16.63 1.36
CA SER A 113 -33.32 -17.44 2.31
C SER A 113 -32.09 -18.08 1.64
N ARG A 114 -32.25 -18.71 0.46
CA ARG A 114 -31.11 -19.25 -0.31
C ARG A 114 -30.10 -18.18 -0.71
N HIS A 115 -30.57 -16.96 -1.03
CA HIS A 115 -29.68 -15.85 -1.32
C HIS A 115 -28.90 -15.40 -0.07
N MET A 116 -29.56 -15.30 1.09
CA MET A 116 -28.89 -15.02 2.38
C MET A 116 -27.82 -16.07 2.71
N LEU A 117 -28.10 -17.36 2.49
CA LEU A 117 -27.12 -18.43 2.67
C LEU A 117 -25.88 -18.24 1.78
N LYS A 118 -26.07 -17.87 0.51
CA LYS A 118 -24.96 -17.60 -0.42
C LYS A 118 -24.11 -16.41 0.06
N VAL A 119 -24.75 -15.31 0.48
CA VAL A 119 -24.06 -14.12 1.00
C VAL A 119 -23.29 -14.46 2.27
N ALA A 120 -23.92 -15.15 3.23
CA ALA A 120 -23.26 -15.57 4.47
C ALA A 120 -22.02 -16.44 4.19
N ASN A 121 -22.13 -17.45 3.33
CA ASN A 121 -20.98 -18.29 2.96
C ASN A 121 -19.84 -17.49 2.33
N THR A 122 -20.16 -16.51 1.49
CA THR A 122 -19.16 -15.61 0.88
C THR A 122 -18.46 -14.78 1.96
N VAL A 123 -19.23 -14.13 2.84
CA VAL A 123 -18.68 -13.34 3.96
C VAL A 123 -17.83 -14.19 4.91
N GLN A 124 -18.22 -15.45 5.14
CA GLN A 124 -17.42 -16.39 5.95
C GLN A 124 -16.05 -16.64 5.29
N GLN A 125 -16.05 -17.00 4.01
CA GLN A 125 -14.82 -17.27 3.27
C GLN A 125 -13.89 -16.04 3.24
N ASP A 126 -14.46 -14.85 2.99
CA ASP A 126 -13.70 -13.59 2.96
C ASP A 126 -13.14 -13.23 4.33
N SER A 127 -13.90 -13.48 5.41
CA SER A 127 -13.45 -13.26 6.80
C SER A 127 -12.29 -14.19 7.17
N GLU A 128 -12.35 -15.46 6.78
CA GLU A 128 -11.28 -16.44 7.02
C GLU A 128 -10.00 -16.06 6.26
N ALA A 129 -10.12 -15.66 4.99
CA ALA A 129 -9.01 -15.18 4.19
C ALA A 129 -8.39 -13.91 4.79
N SER A 130 -9.21 -12.96 5.20
CA SER A 130 -8.78 -11.70 5.83
C SER A 130 -8.07 -11.95 7.16
N LYS A 131 -8.59 -12.85 7.99
CA LYS A 131 -7.95 -13.27 9.25
C LYS A 131 -6.58 -13.89 9.01
N SER A 132 -6.48 -14.79 8.02
CA SER A 132 -5.20 -15.40 7.64
C SER A 132 -4.19 -14.34 7.16
N GLY A 133 -4.66 -13.39 6.34
CA GLY A 133 -3.86 -12.25 5.88
C GLY A 133 -3.34 -11.39 7.03
N ALA A 134 -4.20 -11.06 8.00
CA ALA A 134 -3.82 -10.30 9.19
C ALA A 134 -2.77 -11.05 10.04
N ILE A 135 -2.96 -12.35 10.28
CA ILE A 135 -1.97 -13.15 11.03
C ILE A 135 -0.61 -13.15 10.33
N LYS A 136 -0.59 -13.28 8.99
CA LYS A 136 0.65 -13.21 8.22
C LYS A 136 1.30 -11.83 8.32
N GLN A 137 0.52 -10.76 8.20
CA GLN A 137 1.00 -9.39 8.35
C GLN A 137 1.67 -9.18 9.72
N LYS A 138 1.11 -9.73 10.79
CA LYS A 138 1.73 -9.69 12.13
C LYS A 138 3.10 -10.39 12.17
N GLN A 139 3.25 -11.53 11.49
CA GLN A 139 4.54 -12.22 11.39
C GLN A 139 5.57 -11.39 10.61
N ASP A 140 5.15 -10.79 9.50
CA ASP A 140 6.00 -9.93 8.67
C ASP A 140 6.47 -8.69 9.45
N VAL A 141 5.59 -8.12 10.28
CA VAL A 141 5.94 -7.01 11.20
C VAL A 141 6.99 -7.46 12.23
N SER A 142 6.82 -8.63 12.86
CA SER A 142 7.79 -9.15 13.83
C SER A 142 9.18 -9.37 13.19
N HIS A 143 9.21 -9.88 11.96
CA HIS A 143 10.46 -10.00 11.20
C HIS A 143 11.08 -8.64 10.89
N SER A 144 10.26 -7.67 10.49
CA SER A 144 10.70 -6.31 10.21
C SER A 144 11.28 -5.62 11.45
N GLN A 145 10.68 -5.81 12.63
CA GLN A 145 11.21 -5.30 13.90
C GLN A 145 12.61 -5.85 14.21
N ALA A 146 12.87 -7.13 13.92
CA ALA A 146 14.19 -7.72 14.09
C ALA A 146 15.24 -7.07 13.16
N LEU A 147 14.88 -6.81 11.89
CA LEU A 147 15.74 -6.11 10.94
C LEU A 147 16.03 -4.67 11.38
N VAL A 148 15.02 -3.97 11.94
CA VAL A 148 15.21 -2.64 12.52
C VAL A 148 16.19 -2.67 13.69
N GLY A 149 16.09 -3.69 14.56
CA GLY A 149 17.06 -3.91 15.62
C GLY A 149 18.49 -4.05 15.10
N GLN A 150 18.69 -4.78 14.00
CA GLN A 150 20.00 -4.90 13.36
C GLN A 150 20.47 -3.57 12.75
N LEU A 151 19.58 -2.78 12.15
CA LEU A 151 19.92 -1.45 11.62
C LEU A 151 20.38 -0.48 12.71
N LEU A 152 19.76 -0.54 13.90
CA LEU A 152 20.20 0.26 15.05
C LEU A 152 21.63 -0.11 15.46
N ASP A 153 21.94 -1.40 15.54
CA ASP A 153 23.28 -1.89 15.89
C ASP A 153 24.33 -1.48 14.84
N ILE A 154 24.03 -1.66 13.56
CA ILE A 154 24.91 -1.23 12.45
C ILE A 154 25.16 0.27 12.51
N THR A 155 24.12 1.07 12.78
CA THR A 155 24.26 2.53 12.87
C THR A 155 25.16 2.93 14.05
N ALA A 156 25.05 2.25 15.19
CA ALA A 156 25.94 2.46 16.33
C ALA A 156 27.40 2.10 16.01
N GLN A 157 27.63 0.99 15.29
CA GLN A 157 28.97 0.61 14.83
C GLN A 157 29.57 1.65 13.86
N VAL A 158 28.78 2.17 12.92
CA VAL A 158 29.23 3.24 12.00
C VAL A 158 29.64 4.49 12.77
N SER A 159 28.85 4.92 13.77
CA SER A 159 29.23 6.06 14.63
C SER A 159 30.54 5.81 15.38
N SER A 160 30.75 4.59 15.90
CA SER A 160 32.01 4.22 16.55
C SER A 160 33.19 4.29 15.58
N HIS A 161 33.04 3.76 14.37
CA HIS A 161 34.11 3.84 13.35
C HIS A 161 34.38 5.25 12.87
N CYS A 162 33.38 6.15 12.89
CA CYS A 162 33.62 7.57 12.62
C CYS A 162 34.50 8.19 13.71
N ASP A 163 34.24 7.91 14.99
CA ASP A 163 35.09 8.43 16.08
C ASP A 163 36.54 7.89 15.97
N GLU A 164 36.70 6.59 15.70
CA GLU A 164 38.02 6.00 15.47
C GLU A 164 38.74 6.63 14.27
N SER A 165 38.03 6.87 13.17
CA SER A 165 38.59 7.51 11.96
C SER A 165 39.00 8.96 12.25
N TYR A 166 38.22 9.70 13.03
CA TYR A 166 38.53 11.06 13.46
C TYR A 166 39.82 11.10 14.30
N GLN A 167 39.97 10.17 15.25
CA GLN A 167 41.18 10.07 16.07
C GLN A 167 42.42 9.73 15.24
N GLN A 168 42.28 8.84 14.24
CA GLN A 168 43.40 8.49 13.34
C GLN A 168 43.77 9.65 12.42
N ALA A 169 42.78 10.36 11.86
CA ALA A 169 43.00 11.56 11.06
C ALA A 169 43.75 12.62 11.87
N THR A 170 43.35 12.87 13.11
CA THR A 170 44.03 13.81 14.01
C THR A 170 45.50 13.43 14.22
N LYS A 171 45.78 12.16 14.54
CA LYS A 171 47.16 11.66 14.72
C LYS A 171 47.99 11.81 13.44
N ALA A 172 47.41 11.52 12.29
CA ALA A 172 48.09 11.65 11.01
C ALA A 172 48.39 13.13 10.69
N SER A 173 47.48 14.06 11.03
CA SER A 173 47.70 15.51 10.89
C SER A 173 48.86 15.99 11.76
N ASP A 174 48.93 15.51 13.00
CA ASP A 174 50.03 15.84 13.91
C ASP A 174 51.38 15.33 13.37
N GLN A 175 51.40 14.11 12.82
CA GLN A 175 52.61 13.52 12.21
C GLN A 175 53.05 14.29 10.96
N ALA A 176 52.12 14.67 10.09
CA ALA A 176 52.42 15.47 8.90
C ALA A 176 52.96 16.85 9.27
N SER A 177 52.34 17.51 10.26
CA SER A 177 52.77 18.81 10.78
C SER A 177 54.16 18.73 11.42
N SER A 178 54.45 17.64 12.15
CA SER A 178 55.80 17.36 12.64
C SER A 178 56.79 17.12 11.50
N GLY A 179 56.38 16.45 10.42
CA GLY A 179 57.21 16.24 9.22
C GLY A 179 57.61 17.56 8.55
N ILE A 180 56.67 18.50 8.42
CA ILE A 180 56.93 19.86 7.91
C ILE A 180 57.97 20.57 8.80
N ALA A 181 57.81 20.53 10.12
CA ALA A 181 58.76 21.17 11.04
C ALA A 181 60.19 20.58 10.94
N VAL A 182 60.30 19.26 10.72
CA VAL A 182 61.59 18.61 10.49
C VAL A 182 62.21 19.04 9.15
N MET A 183 61.42 19.18 8.09
CA MET A 183 61.91 19.69 6.79
C MET A 183 62.40 21.13 6.90
N HIS A 184 61.68 22.02 7.59
CA HIS A 184 62.12 23.39 7.83
C HIS A 184 63.46 23.44 8.59
N THR A 185 63.61 22.60 9.61
CA THR A 185 64.89 22.48 10.35
C THR A 185 66.03 21.98 9.46
N LEU A 186 65.74 21.05 8.55
CA LEU A 186 66.70 20.54 7.58
C LEU A 186 67.13 21.65 6.60
N GLU A 187 66.20 22.47 6.12
CA GLU A 187 66.50 23.60 5.25
C GLU A 187 67.40 24.65 5.92
N GLU A 188 67.11 25.03 7.16
CA GLU A 188 67.98 25.91 7.96
C GLU A 188 69.39 25.33 8.11
N THR A 189 69.48 24.02 8.34
CA THR A 189 70.76 23.31 8.45
C THR A 189 71.52 23.32 7.13
N LEU A 190 70.84 23.06 6.01
CA LEU A 190 71.43 23.08 4.67
C LEU A 190 71.93 24.47 4.29
N ASP A 191 71.20 25.53 4.65
CA ASP A 191 71.61 26.91 4.40
C ASP A 191 72.85 27.28 5.23
N SER A 192 72.90 26.86 6.50
CA SER A 192 74.10 26.98 7.34
C SER A 192 75.31 26.26 6.72
N VAL A 193 75.13 25.02 6.25
CA VAL A 193 76.19 24.25 5.59
C VAL A 193 76.64 24.93 4.29
N LYS A 194 75.71 25.43 3.47
CA LYS A 194 76.00 26.20 2.25
C LYS A 194 76.88 27.41 2.55
N ASN A 195 76.53 28.19 3.58
CA ASN A 195 77.32 29.34 4.03
C ASN A 195 78.71 28.94 4.52
N GLN A 196 78.83 27.80 5.20
CA GLN A 196 80.11 27.27 5.68
C GLN A 196 81.02 26.84 4.52
N TYR A 197 80.46 26.18 3.50
CA TYR A 197 81.19 25.83 2.28
C TYR A 197 81.64 27.06 1.48
N ALA A 198 80.80 28.10 1.39
CA ALA A 198 81.16 29.35 0.72
C ALA A 198 82.38 30.02 1.39
N ARG A 199 82.39 30.11 2.72
CA ARG A 199 83.53 30.63 3.50
C ARG A 199 84.79 29.79 3.33
N SER A 200 84.67 28.47 3.36
CA SER A 200 85.83 27.60 3.12
C SER A 200 86.38 27.74 1.70
N SER A 201 85.52 27.91 0.69
CA SER A 201 85.96 28.16 -0.69
C SER A 201 86.76 29.47 -0.80
N GLU A 202 86.33 30.53 -0.10
CA GLU A 202 87.07 31.79 0.00
C GLU A 202 88.45 31.61 0.67
N HIS A 203 88.53 30.85 1.76
CA HIS A 203 89.83 30.53 2.41
C HIS A 203 90.77 29.73 1.50
N PHE A 204 90.26 28.76 0.74
CA PHE A 204 91.09 28.01 -0.20
C PHE A 204 91.51 28.84 -1.42
N ALA A 205 90.68 29.78 -1.87
CA ALA A 205 91.05 30.74 -2.92
C ALA A 205 92.17 31.68 -2.45
N GLU A 206 92.14 32.14 -1.20
CA GLU A 206 93.23 32.93 -0.62
C GLU A 206 94.51 32.09 -0.50
N LEU A 207 94.41 30.85 -0.02
CA LEU A 207 95.56 29.96 0.11
C LEU A 207 96.20 29.63 -1.26
N ASP A 208 95.40 29.49 -2.32
CA ASP A 208 95.88 29.32 -3.70
C ASP A 208 96.70 30.55 -4.16
N ARG A 209 96.20 31.74 -3.82
CA ARG A 209 96.87 33.02 -4.11
C ARG A 209 98.18 33.17 -3.35
N GLU A 210 98.19 32.89 -2.05
CA GLU A 210 99.39 32.90 -1.22
C GLU A 210 100.42 31.87 -1.71
N SER A 211 99.97 30.66 -2.04
CA SER A 211 100.85 29.61 -2.57
C SER A 211 101.48 30.00 -3.90
N THR A 212 100.72 30.66 -4.78
CA THR A 212 101.22 31.20 -6.05
C THR A 212 102.26 32.30 -5.84
N GLN A 213 102.04 33.19 -4.88
CA GLN A 213 103.03 34.21 -4.51
C GLN A 213 104.31 33.60 -3.97
N ILE A 214 104.22 32.57 -3.11
CA ILE A 214 105.41 31.85 -2.63
C ILE A 214 106.16 31.21 -3.80
N GLY A 215 105.46 30.61 -4.76
CA GLY A 215 106.07 30.07 -5.98
C GLY A 215 106.91 31.12 -6.73
N GLN A 216 106.37 32.33 -6.93
CA GLN A 216 107.08 33.45 -7.57
C GLN A 216 108.34 33.90 -6.79
N VAL A 217 108.25 33.91 -5.46
CA VAL A 217 109.40 34.22 -4.59
C VAL A 217 110.48 33.14 -4.72
N ILE A 218 110.09 31.86 -4.73
CA ILE A 218 111.02 30.73 -4.90
C ILE A 218 111.72 30.79 -6.25
N GLU A 219 111.00 31.06 -7.34
CA GLU A 219 111.57 31.26 -8.68
C GLU A 219 112.63 32.38 -8.68
N THR A 220 112.35 33.49 -7.97
CA THR A 220 113.30 34.60 -7.81
C THR A 220 114.55 34.14 -7.03
N ILE A 221 114.41 33.38 -5.94
CA ILE A 221 115.54 32.87 -5.15
C ILE A 221 116.35 31.87 -5.97
N THR A 222 115.72 31.00 -6.74
CA THR A 222 116.41 30.07 -7.65
C THR A 222 117.24 30.84 -8.68
N SER A 223 116.68 31.90 -9.27
CA SER A 223 117.40 32.79 -10.17
C SER A 223 118.60 33.47 -9.51
N ILE A 224 118.45 33.99 -8.28
CA ILE A 224 119.55 34.58 -7.50
C ILE A 224 120.62 33.54 -7.17
N ALA A 225 120.23 32.33 -6.78
CA ALA A 225 121.17 31.25 -6.47
C ALA A 225 121.94 30.81 -7.72
N GLU A 226 121.29 30.78 -8.89
CA GLU A 226 121.93 30.50 -10.17
C GLU A 226 122.93 31.59 -10.57
N GLN A 227 122.55 32.86 -10.42
CA GLN A 227 123.45 34.00 -10.62
C GLN A 227 124.63 33.95 -9.63
N THR A 228 124.39 33.60 -8.38
CA THR A 228 125.43 33.47 -7.34
C THR A 228 126.39 32.32 -7.64
N ASN A 229 125.86 31.19 -8.13
CA ASN A 229 126.66 30.04 -8.57
C ASN A 229 127.56 30.41 -9.76
N LEU A 230 127.04 31.18 -10.73
CA LEU A 230 127.80 31.70 -11.86
C LEU A 230 128.87 32.73 -11.44
N LEU A 231 128.54 33.65 -10.52
CA LEU A 231 129.49 34.61 -9.95
C LEU A 231 130.62 33.89 -9.21
N ALA A 232 130.28 32.89 -8.39
CA ALA A 232 131.25 32.08 -7.66
C ALA A 232 132.14 31.25 -8.59
N LEU A 233 131.58 30.71 -9.67
CA LEU A 233 132.36 30.02 -10.71
C LEU A 233 133.36 30.97 -11.39
N ASN A 234 132.93 32.18 -11.75
CA ASN A 234 133.82 33.20 -12.32
C ASN A 234 134.93 33.60 -11.34
N ALA A 235 134.61 33.74 -10.05
CA ALA A 235 135.59 34.03 -9.00
C ALA A 235 136.58 32.88 -8.77
N ALA A 236 136.13 31.62 -8.85
CA ALA A 236 136.98 30.45 -8.74
C ALA A 236 137.96 30.33 -9.93
N ILE A 237 137.48 30.63 -11.16
CA ILE A 237 138.30 30.69 -12.37
C ILE A 237 139.39 31.76 -12.23
N GLU A 238 139.03 32.97 -11.80
CA GLU A 238 139.99 34.07 -11.65
C GLU A 238 140.97 33.84 -10.49
N SER A 239 140.53 33.18 -9.42
CA SER A 239 141.39 32.76 -8.30
C SER A 239 142.41 31.69 -8.70
N ALA A 240 142.01 30.72 -9.55
CA ALA A 240 142.93 29.74 -10.13
C ALA A 240 143.96 30.41 -11.07
N ARG A 241 143.56 31.49 -11.75
CA ARG A 241 144.41 32.28 -12.64
C ARG A 241 145.49 33.09 -11.89
N ALA A 242 145.22 33.50 -10.65
CA ALA A 242 146.14 34.23 -9.78
C ALA A 242 147.20 33.35 -9.06
N GLY A 243 147.17 32.02 -9.26
CA GLY A 243 148.18 31.08 -8.73
C GLY A 243 148.23 31.04 -7.18
N GLU A 244 149.44 31.05 -6.61
CA GLU A 244 149.65 30.97 -5.14
C GLU A 244 149.00 32.13 -4.37
N HIS A 245 148.89 33.33 -4.97
CA HIS A 245 148.24 34.49 -4.34
C HIS A 245 146.70 34.39 -4.30
N GLY A 246 146.09 33.51 -5.10
CA GLY A 246 144.64 33.32 -5.21
C GLY A 246 144.06 32.21 -4.32
N ARG A 247 144.88 31.42 -3.62
CA ARG A 247 144.43 30.24 -2.84
C ARG A 247 143.33 30.54 -1.82
N GLY A 248 143.43 31.66 -1.10
CA GLY A 248 142.42 32.06 -0.12
C GLY A 248 141.07 32.41 -0.76
N PHE A 249 141.11 33.11 -1.91
CA PHE A 249 139.91 33.47 -2.67
C PHE A 249 139.29 32.26 -3.38
N ALA A 250 140.10 31.30 -3.85
CA ALA A 250 139.60 30.06 -4.44
C ALA A 250 138.76 29.24 -3.46
N VAL A 251 139.19 29.14 -2.20
CA VAL A 251 138.45 28.43 -1.14
C VAL A 251 137.11 29.12 -0.85
N VAL A 252 137.09 30.46 -0.81
CA VAL A 252 135.85 31.23 -0.60
C VAL A 252 134.92 31.06 -1.82
N ALA A 253 135.44 31.12 -3.04
CA ALA A 253 134.65 30.96 -4.25
C ALA A 253 134.02 29.55 -4.35
N ASP A 254 134.76 28.49 -4.02
CA ASP A 254 134.21 27.13 -3.96
C ASP A 254 133.15 26.97 -2.86
N GLU A 255 133.34 27.60 -1.69
CA GLU A 255 132.34 27.56 -0.61
C GLU A 255 131.07 28.34 -0.99
N VAL A 256 131.19 29.50 -1.63
CA VAL A 256 130.04 30.26 -2.17
C VAL A 256 129.34 29.45 -3.28
N ARG A 257 130.08 28.79 -4.16
CA ARG A 257 129.51 27.94 -5.21
C ARG A 257 128.72 26.78 -4.60
N LYS A 258 129.29 26.09 -3.62
CA LYS A 258 128.63 24.99 -2.90
C LYS A 258 127.39 25.46 -2.16
N LEU A 259 127.42 26.66 -1.56
CA LEU A 259 126.27 27.27 -0.91
C LEU A 259 125.17 27.59 -1.93
N ALA A 260 125.54 28.16 -3.08
CA ALA A 260 124.61 28.47 -4.16
C ALA A 260 123.94 27.22 -4.76
N THR A 261 124.71 26.14 -5.00
CA THR A 261 124.15 24.83 -5.42
C THR A 261 123.19 24.28 -4.35
N LYS A 262 123.56 24.35 -3.07
CA LYS A 262 122.70 23.90 -1.96
C LYS A 262 121.41 24.73 -1.86
N THR A 263 121.46 26.03 -2.16
CA THR A 263 120.28 26.90 -2.26
C THR A 263 119.41 26.54 -3.47
N GLN A 264 119.99 26.22 -4.62
CA GLN A 264 119.25 25.73 -5.79
C GLN A 264 118.52 24.41 -5.49
N ASP A 265 119.21 23.44 -4.87
CA ASP A 265 118.59 22.15 -4.50
C ASP A 265 117.46 22.35 -3.48
N ALA A 266 117.65 23.23 -2.49
CA ALA A 266 116.62 23.56 -1.50
C ALA A 266 115.42 24.27 -2.12
N THR A 267 115.64 25.23 -3.02
CA THR A 267 114.54 25.92 -3.73
C THR A 267 113.77 24.97 -4.65
N LYS A 268 114.44 24.02 -5.30
CA LYS A 268 113.79 22.98 -6.10
C LYS A 268 112.92 22.02 -5.25
N ASP A 269 113.38 21.63 -4.06
CA ASP A 269 112.54 20.85 -3.14
C ASP A 269 111.32 21.67 -2.69
N ILE A 270 111.49 22.95 -2.34
CA ILE A 270 110.37 23.83 -1.96
C ILE A 270 109.39 24.02 -3.13
N ASP A 271 109.87 24.26 -4.35
CA ASP A 271 109.03 24.38 -5.55
C ASP A 271 108.16 23.15 -5.76
N SER A 272 108.74 21.95 -5.62
CA SER A 272 107.99 20.70 -5.69
C SER A 272 106.90 20.57 -4.61
N LYS A 273 107.16 21.10 -3.40
CA LYS A 273 106.18 21.12 -2.30
C LYS A 273 105.07 22.13 -2.58
N ILE A 274 105.40 23.30 -3.12
CA ILE A 274 104.43 24.33 -3.51
C ILE A 274 103.52 23.82 -4.64
N SER A 275 104.08 23.17 -5.67
CA SER A 275 103.30 22.57 -6.74
C SER A 275 102.34 21.48 -6.24
N ASN A 276 102.81 20.63 -5.31
CA ASN A 276 101.94 19.66 -4.64
C ASN A 276 100.85 20.32 -3.79
N LEU A 277 101.17 21.42 -3.11
CA LEU A 277 100.21 22.17 -2.29
C LEU A 277 99.12 22.81 -3.16
N GLN A 278 99.49 23.45 -4.28
CA GLN A 278 98.53 23.97 -5.27
C GLN A 278 97.64 22.87 -5.85
N THR A 279 98.20 21.69 -6.15
CA THR A 279 97.43 20.54 -6.64
C THR A 279 96.39 20.09 -5.60
N GLN A 280 96.78 20.03 -4.32
CA GLN A 280 95.88 19.68 -3.23
C GLN A 280 94.79 20.73 -3.01
N ILE A 281 95.12 22.03 -3.09
CA ILE A 281 94.14 23.12 -2.98
C ILE A 281 93.09 23.00 -4.09
N ASN A 282 93.52 22.83 -5.34
CA ASN A 282 92.61 22.65 -6.47
C ASN A 282 91.70 21.42 -6.31
N ALA A 283 92.23 20.32 -5.78
CA ALA A 283 91.45 19.13 -5.48
C ALA A 283 90.39 19.38 -4.40
N VAL A 284 90.72 20.16 -3.37
CA VAL A 284 89.77 20.54 -2.31
C VAL A 284 88.68 21.47 -2.86
N VAL A 285 89.04 22.51 -3.62
CA VAL A 285 88.06 23.41 -4.26
C VAL A 285 87.09 22.65 -5.16
N ALA A 286 87.59 21.72 -5.98
CA ALA A 286 86.73 20.87 -6.82
C ALA A 286 85.83 19.93 -6.00
N ALA A 287 86.25 19.49 -4.81
CA ALA A 287 85.40 18.73 -3.90
C ALA A 287 84.33 19.63 -3.24
N MET A 288 84.67 20.86 -2.86
CA MET A 288 83.72 21.83 -2.31
C MET A 288 82.60 22.13 -3.32
N GLU A 289 82.95 22.26 -4.59
CA GLU A 289 81.99 22.61 -5.63
C GLU A 289 81.03 21.47 -5.98
N ARG A 290 81.51 20.23 -5.93
CA ARG A 290 80.64 19.05 -6.00
C ARG A 290 79.71 18.95 -4.78
N ASN A 291 80.20 19.28 -3.59
CA ASN A 291 79.38 19.27 -2.39
C ASN A 291 78.32 20.37 -2.40
N ARG A 292 78.61 21.55 -2.96
CA ARG A 292 77.61 22.60 -3.21
C ARG A 292 76.46 22.07 -4.07
N GLY A 293 76.77 21.37 -5.17
CA GLY A 293 75.75 20.73 -6.01
C GLY A 293 74.89 19.71 -5.26
N ARG A 294 75.49 18.92 -4.36
CA ARG A 294 74.75 17.96 -3.51
C ARG A 294 73.86 18.65 -2.46
N ILE A 295 74.28 19.78 -1.92
CA ILE A 295 73.48 20.58 -0.97
C ILE A 295 72.24 21.15 -1.67
N GLU A 296 72.40 21.69 -2.89
CA GLU A 296 71.27 22.17 -3.68
C GLU A 296 70.26 21.04 -4.02
N GLN A 297 70.75 19.84 -4.32
CA GLN A 297 69.88 18.66 -4.51
C GLN A 297 69.14 18.28 -3.23
N ALA A 298 69.82 18.30 -2.07
CA ALA A 298 69.21 18.02 -0.78
C ALA A 298 68.14 19.08 -0.43
N TYR A 299 68.38 20.34 -0.77
CA TYR A 299 67.43 21.44 -0.57
C TYR A 299 66.16 21.26 -1.41
N SER A 300 66.33 20.88 -2.69
CA SER A 300 65.19 20.56 -3.56
C SER A 300 64.38 19.37 -3.02
N ALA A 301 65.04 18.33 -2.51
CA ALA A 301 64.36 17.17 -1.96
C ALA A 301 63.61 17.49 -0.65
N ALA A 302 64.17 18.37 0.20
CA ALA A 302 63.50 18.84 1.41
C ALA A 302 62.22 19.62 1.08
N ASN A 303 62.28 20.55 0.11
CA ASN A 303 61.10 21.29 -0.37
C ASN A 303 60.01 20.37 -0.94
N GLU A 304 60.39 19.36 -1.73
CA GLU A 304 59.43 18.40 -2.28
C GLU A 304 58.76 17.56 -1.18
N ALA A 305 59.52 17.16 -0.16
CA ALA A 305 58.99 16.47 1.01
C ALA A 305 58.05 17.37 1.83
N GLU A 306 58.40 18.64 2.05
CA GLU A 306 57.53 19.62 2.73
C GLU A 306 56.20 19.80 1.98
N SER A 307 56.26 19.99 0.65
CA SER A 307 55.08 20.10 -0.20
C SER A 307 54.18 18.85 -0.09
N SER A 308 54.80 17.66 -0.07
CA SER A 308 54.10 16.40 0.09
C SER A 308 53.40 16.28 1.45
N PHE A 309 54.05 16.68 2.55
CA PHE A 309 53.42 16.71 3.88
C PHE A 309 52.28 17.73 3.95
N SER A 310 52.43 18.88 3.30
CA SER A 310 51.37 19.91 3.24
C SER A 310 50.12 19.41 2.50
N GLN A 311 50.31 18.75 1.35
CA GLN A 311 49.21 18.10 0.62
C GLN A 311 48.56 16.98 1.44
N LEU A 312 49.36 16.19 2.16
CA LEU A 312 48.86 15.13 3.04
C LEU A 312 48.00 15.71 4.18
N ASN A 313 48.41 16.83 4.79
CA ASN A 313 47.61 17.55 5.77
C ASN A 313 46.28 18.04 5.20
N GLN A 314 46.27 18.56 3.97
CA GLN A 314 45.02 18.96 3.32
C GLN A 314 44.07 17.78 3.12
N GLN A 315 44.57 16.63 2.64
CA GLN A 315 43.76 15.42 2.47
C GLN A 315 43.20 14.89 3.79
N ILE A 316 43.96 15.01 4.88
CA ILE A 316 43.50 14.63 6.22
C ILE A 316 42.36 15.55 6.70
N ASN A 317 42.46 16.85 6.45
CA ASN A 317 41.38 17.78 6.79
C ASN A 317 40.09 17.49 6.01
N GLU A 318 40.22 17.09 4.74
CA GLU A 318 39.07 16.63 3.93
C GLU A 318 38.47 15.34 4.51
N LEU A 319 39.30 14.39 4.95
CA LEU A 319 38.86 13.15 5.63
C LEU A 319 38.13 13.43 6.96
N ASP A 320 38.63 14.38 7.76
CA ASP A 320 37.95 14.82 8.99
C ASP A 320 36.53 15.35 8.67
N GLN A 321 36.41 16.21 7.67
CA GLN A 321 35.11 16.75 7.27
C GLN A 321 34.14 15.67 6.77
N LEU A 322 34.63 14.70 6.00
CA LEU A 322 33.84 13.55 5.56
C LEU A 322 33.36 12.71 6.76
N THR A 323 34.23 12.47 7.73
CA THR A 323 33.92 11.70 8.93
C THR A 323 32.82 12.37 9.76
N LYS A 324 32.89 13.69 9.94
CA LYS A 324 31.83 14.47 10.59
C LYS A 324 30.49 14.39 9.84
N ASN A 325 30.53 14.43 8.51
CA ASN A 325 29.32 14.29 7.70
C ASN A 325 28.69 12.89 7.85
N ILE A 326 29.49 11.83 7.87
CA ILE A 326 28.99 10.46 8.10
C ILE A 326 28.34 10.36 9.48
N ALA A 327 28.97 10.88 10.54
CA ALA A 327 28.40 10.87 11.90
C ALA A 327 27.03 11.59 11.98
N ASN A 328 26.89 12.73 11.27
CA ASN A 328 25.62 13.44 11.16
C ASN A 328 24.55 12.60 10.43
N LEU A 329 24.90 11.98 9.31
CA LEU A 329 24.00 11.09 8.56
C LEU A 329 23.59 9.87 9.40
N SER A 330 24.51 9.27 10.15
CA SER A 330 24.21 8.17 11.08
C SER A 330 23.25 8.61 12.19
N SER A 331 23.38 9.83 12.70
CA SER A 331 22.43 10.39 13.68
C SER A 331 21.03 10.58 13.09
N GLN A 332 20.94 11.04 11.84
CA GLN A 332 19.66 11.13 11.13
C GLN A 332 19.06 9.74 10.87
N GLN A 333 19.88 8.79 10.43
CA GLN A 333 19.47 7.41 10.21
C GLN A 333 18.91 6.77 11.48
N LEU A 334 19.52 7.03 12.64
CA LEU A 334 19.01 6.59 13.94
C LEU A 334 17.61 7.16 14.23
N SER A 335 17.39 8.45 13.95
CA SER A 335 16.07 9.09 14.11
C SER A 335 15.00 8.45 13.22
N GLU A 336 15.30 8.26 11.93
CA GLU A 336 14.36 7.64 10.98
C GLU A 336 14.08 6.16 11.32
N THR A 337 15.10 5.44 11.78
CA THR A 337 14.97 4.04 12.22
C THR A 337 14.04 3.92 13.43
N ASN A 338 14.11 4.87 14.37
CA ASN A 338 13.18 4.92 15.50
C ASN A 338 11.73 5.22 15.07
N LYS A 339 11.52 6.08 14.07
CA LYS A 339 10.17 6.29 13.50
C LYS A 339 9.64 5.02 12.86
N LEU A 340 10.49 4.27 12.17
CA LEU A 340 10.12 3.00 11.55
C LEU A 340 9.63 1.98 12.59
N ASN A 341 10.27 1.91 13.76
CA ASN A 341 9.78 1.10 14.88
C ASN A 341 8.36 1.50 15.33
N ASN A 342 8.05 2.79 15.41
CA ASN A 342 6.71 3.25 15.77
C ASN A 342 5.67 2.86 14.72
N TYR A 343 5.98 3.04 13.43
CA TYR A 343 5.09 2.60 12.35
C TYR A 343 4.85 1.09 12.36
N LEU A 344 5.87 0.28 12.65
CA LEU A 344 5.70 -1.16 12.80
C LEU A 344 4.78 -1.52 13.98
N ALA A 345 4.87 -0.80 15.10
CA ALA A 345 3.96 -0.99 16.23
C ALA A 345 2.50 -0.62 15.89
N GLU A 346 2.28 0.46 15.14
CA GLU A 346 0.96 0.84 14.63
C GLU A 346 0.39 -0.22 13.68
N ILE A 347 1.21 -0.74 12.76
CA ILE A 347 0.79 -1.82 11.85
C ILE A 347 0.44 -3.10 12.62
N GLU A 348 1.20 -3.43 13.69
CA GLU A 348 0.87 -4.57 14.56
C GLU A 348 -0.49 -4.38 15.23
N GLN A 349 -0.77 -3.17 15.74
CA GLN A 349 -2.03 -2.84 16.38
C GLN A 349 -3.20 -2.96 15.39
N GLU A 350 -3.07 -2.38 14.19
CA GLU A 350 -4.09 -2.49 13.14
C GLU A 350 -4.30 -3.93 12.68
N SER A 351 -3.22 -4.72 12.61
CA SER A 351 -3.32 -6.15 12.31
C SER A 351 -4.11 -6.90 13.39
N ASN A 352 -3.94 -6.58 14.67
CA ASN A 352 -4.73 -7.17 15.75
C ASN A 352 -6.20 -6.71 15.70
N ASN A 353 -6.45 -5.44 15.40
CA ASN A 353 -7.80 -4.90 15.20
C ASN A 353 -8.52 -5.64 14.05
N ASN A 354 -7.82 -5.88 12.94
CA ASN A 354 -8.36 -6.61 11.80
C ASN A 354 -8.71 -8.06 12.16
N VAL A 355 -7.88 -8.75 12.94
CA VAL A 355 -8.22 -10.10 13.45
C VAL A 355 -9.54 -10.05 14.22
N THR A 356 -9.70 -9.12 15.17
CA THR A 356 -10.94 -8.99 15.95
C THR A 356 -12.14 -8.67 15.05
N ALA A 357 -12.00 -7.71 14.14
CA ALA A 357 -13.08 -7.32 13.22
C ALA A 357 -13.52 -8.47 12.29
N THR A 358 -12.58 -9.28 11.82
CA THR A 358 -12.89 -10.48 11.02
C THR A 358 -13.58 -11.57 11.84
N GLU A 359 -13.26 -11.70 13.13
CA GLU A 359 -13.97 -12.62 14.03
C GLU A 359 -15.43 -12.18 14.27
N ASP A 360 -15.66 -10.90 14.51
CA ASP A 360 -17.02 -10.34 14.66
C ASP A 360 -17.83 -10.51 13.37
N THR A 361 -17.22 -10.25 12.21
CA THR A 361 -17.86 -10.43 10.90
C THR A 361 -18.20 -11.90 10.63
N LEU A 362 -17.32 -12.82 11.01
CA LEU A 362 -17.56 -14.26 10.92
C LEU A 362 -18.75 -14.68 11.80
N LEU A 363 -18.83 -14.19 13.03
CA LEU A 363 -19.96 -14.46 13.93
C LEU A 363 -21.29 -13.92 13.38
N ALA A 364 -21.27 -12.71 12.81
CA ALA A 364 -22.44 -12.12 12.15
C ALA A 364 -22.88 -12.97 10.95
N SER A 365 -21.94 -13.43 10.12
CA SER A 365 -22.23 -14.31 8.99
C SER A 365 -22.86 -15.64 9.44
N ILE A 366 -22.32 -16.28 10.47
CA ILE A 366 -22.88 -17.51 11.05
C ILE A 366 -24.33 -17.28 11.51
N THR A 367 -24.59 -16.13 12.14
CA THR A 367 -25.94 -15.75 12.59
C THR A 367 -26.90 -15.61 11.40
N VAL A 368 -26.50 -14.90 10.34
CA VAL A 368 -27.31 -14.75 9.11
C VAL A 368 -27.59 -16.11 8.46
N ARG A 369 -26.59 -17.00 8.40
CA ARG A 369 -26.75 -18.36 7.89
C ARG A 369 -27.77 -19.16 8.70
N ASN A 370 -27.70 -19.09 10.03
CA ASN A 370 -28.63 -19.79 10.91
C ASN A 370 -30.07 -19.26 10.72
N MET A 371 -30.26 -17.94 10.67
CA MET A 371 -31.57 -17.34 10.41
C MET A 371 -32.15 -17.75 9.05
N ALA A 372 -31.30 -17.81 8.01
CA ALA A 372 -31.72 -18.27 6.69
C ALA A 372 -32.15 -19.75 6.71
N GLY A 373 -31.40 -20.60 7.42
CA GLY A 373 -31.75 -22.01 7.63
C GLY A 373 -33.03 -22.21 8.46
N GLU A 374 -33.28 -21.35 9.46
CA GLU A 374 -34.54 -21.34 10.21
C GLU A 374 -35.72 -21.01 9.30
N ILE A 375 -35.59 -19.99 8.44
CA ILE A 375 -36.62 -19.66 7.44
C ILE A 375 -36.87 -20.87 6.53
N GLU A 376 -35.82 -21.48 5.98
CA GLU A 376 -35.96 -22.64 5.08
C GLU A 376 -36.65 -23.83 5.78
N SER A 377 -36.29 -24.09 7.03
CA SER A 377 -36.92 -25.11 7.87
C SER A 377 -38.42 -24.85 8.10
N LEU A 378 -38.80 -23.61 8.38
CA LEU A 378 -40.20 -23.22 8.53
C LEU A 378 -40.99 -23.37 7.21
N LEU A 379 -40.35 -23.12 6.08
CA LEU A 379 -40.97 -23.23 4.75
C LEU A 379 -41.19 -24.69 4.31
N HIS A 380 -40.43 -25.67 4.83
CA HIS A 380 -40.61 -27.10 4.51
C HIS A 380 -42.01 -27.64 4.81
N ARG A 381 -42.76 -26.99 5.70
CA ARG A 381 -44.16 -27.31 5.96
C ARG A 381 -45.06 -27.13 4.73
N PHE A 382 -44.69 -26.23 3.81
CA PHE A 382 -45.52 -25.86 2.67
C PHE A 382 -45.08 -26.58 1.39
N LYS A 383 -46.03 -27.24 0.73
CA LYS A 383 -45.85 -27.78 -0.62
C LYS A 383 -46.28 -26.73 -1.62
N ILE A 384 -45.34 -26.33 -2.46
CA ILE A 384 -45.55 -25.41 -3.58
C ILE A 384 -45.22 -26.09 -4.90
N ASP A 385 -45.77 -25.57 -5.98
CA ASP A 385 -45.39 -25.93 -7.34
C ASP A 385 -44.95 -24.64 -8.06
N THR A 386 -43.65 -24.56 -8.37
CA THR A 386 -43.07 -23.39 -9.03
C THR A 386 -43.65 -23.20 -10.44
N GLN A 387 -43.97 -24.28 -11.16
CA GLN A 387 -44.56 -24.17 -12.50
C GLN A 387 -45.98 -23.60 -12.42
N GLN A 388 -46.75 -24.04 -11.42
CA GLN A 388 -48.07 -23.46 -11.16
C GLN A 388 -47.97 -21.96 -10.83
N ILE A 389 -47.02 -21.56 -9.97
CA ILE A 389 -46.80 -20.15 -9.63
C ILE A 389 -46.45 -19.31 -10.86
N GLU A 390 -45.54 -19.80 -11.71
CA GLU A 390 -45.15 -19.09 -12.94
C GLU A 390 -46.32 -18.97 -13.94
N GLN A 391 -47.14 -20.01 -14.06
CA GLN A 391 -48.33 -19.98 -14.90
C GLN A 391 -49.37 -18.99 -14.37
N GLU A 392 -49.63 -19.00 -13.06
CA GLU A 392 -50.54 -18.07 -12.39
C GLU A 392 -50.07 -16.61 -12.56
N ASP A 393 -48.77 -16.36 -12.40
CA ASP A 393 -48.19 -15.04 -12.58
C ASP A 393 -48.27 -14.51 -14.03
N LYS A 394 -48.18 -15.40 -15.04
CA LYS A 394 -48.33 -15.02 -16.46
C LYS A 394 -49.74 -14.54 -16.81
N HIS A 395 -50.77 -15.09 -16.18
CA HIS A 395 -52.17 -14.74 -16.48
C HIS A 395 -52.71 -13.60 -15.61
N ARG A 396 -51.90 -13.11 -14.68
CA ARG A 396 -52.26 -12.03 -13.78
C ARG A 396 -52.26 -10.69 -14.51
N GLU A 397 -53.25 -9.86 -14.21
CA GLU A 397 -53.26 -8.47 -14.67
C GLU A 397 -52.13 -7.69 -13.97
N LYS A 398 -51.24 -7.10 -14.77
CA LYS A 398 -50.06 -6.35 -14.29
C LYS A 398 -50.12 -4.91 -14.77
N LEU A 399 -49.70 -3.97 -13.91
CA LEU A 399 -49.53 -2.57 -14.27
C LEU A 399 -48.20 -2.34 -15.00
N LEU A 400 -47.17 -3.07 -14.57
CA LEU A 400 -45.78 -2.98 -15.02
C LEU A 400 -45.23 -4.38 -15.27
N GLU A 401 -44.58 -4.58 -16.40
CA GLU A 401 -43.83 -5.80 -16.69
C GLU A 401 -42.33 -5.51 -16.74
N TRP A 402 -41.55 -6.40 -16.12
CA TRP A 402 -40.10 -6.35 -16.23
C TRP A 402 -39.69 -6.55 -17.68
N ASN A 403 -38.84 -5.66 -18.20
CA ASN A 403 -38.40 -5.67 -19.59
C ASN A 403 -36.96 -5.14 -19.68
N PRO A 404 -36.25 -5.35 -20.82
CA PRO A 404 -34.86 -4.92 -20.97
C PRO A 404 -34.62 -3.42 -20.75
N GLY A 405 -35.64 -2.56 -20.90
CA GLY A 405 -35.52 -1.13 -20.64
C GLY A 405 -35.39 -0.79 -19.14
N LEU A 406 -35.83 -1.68 -18.24
CA LEU A 406 -35.69 -1.54 -16.78
C LEU A 406 -34.41 -2.23 -16.25
N ASP A 407 -33.70 -2.95 -17.12
CA ASP A 407 -32.46 -3.62 -16.77
C ASP A 407 -31.29 -2.63 -16.82
N LEU A 408 -30.65 -2.43 -15.66
CA LEU A 408 -29.48 -1.58 -15.50
C LEU A 408 -28.16 -2.34 -15.71
N GLY A 409 -28.21 -3.67 -15.80
CA GLY A 409 -27.05 -4.56 -15.76
C GLY A 409 -26.26 -4.42 -14.47
N LEU A 410 -26.97 -4.22 -13.35
CA LEU A 410 -26.43 -4.22 -11.98
C LEU A 410 -27.24 -5.23 -11.19
N LEU A 411 -26.66 -6.38 -10.87
CA LEU A 411 -27.41 -7.59 -10.51
C LEU A 411 -28.30 -7.39 -9.26
N GLU A 412 -27.76 -6.78 -8.20
CA GLU A 412 -28.49 -6.59 -6.94
C GLU A 412 -29.52 -5.46 -7.03
N ILE A 413 -29.20 -4.36 -7.72
CA ILE A 413 -30.14 -3.24 -7.95
C ILE A 413 -31.32 -3.72 -8.80
N ASN A 414 -31.06 -4.45 -9.88
CA ASN A 414 -32.11 -5.07 -10.70
C ASN A 414 -33.00 -6.02 -9.89
N ARG A 415 -32.42 -6.82 -8.98
CA ARG A 415 -33.19 -7.70 -8.08
C ARG A 415 -34.15 -6.88 -7.20
N GLN A 416 -33.68 -5.76 -6.65
CA GLN A 416 -34.51 -4.88 -5.82
C GLN A 416 -35.61 -4.19 -6.64
N HIS A 417 -35.30 -3.73 -7.85
CA HIS A 417 -36.29 -3.18 -8.78
C HIS A 417 -37.37 -4.20 -9.17
N GLN A 418 -37.00 -5.46 -9.43
CA GLN A 418 -37.96 -6.53 -9.68
C GLN A 418 -38.91 -6.73 -8.49
N THR A 419 -38.42 -6.60 -7.25
CA THR A 419 -39.28 -6.63 -6.06
C THR A 419 -40.22 -5.43 -5.99
N LEU A 420 -39.76 -4.21 -6.31
CA LEU A 420 -40.62 -3.03 -6.40
C LEU A 420 -41.73 -3.20 -7.46
N VAL A 421 -41.39 -3.71 -8.64
CA VAL A 421 -42.38 -4.02 -9.70
C VAL A 421 -43.43 -5.01 -9.19
N ASN A 422 -43.01 -6.06 -8.47
CA ASN A 422 -43.94 -7.04 -7.90
C ASN A 422 -44.88 -6.41 -6.85
N LEU A 423 -44.37 -5.55 -5.97
CA LEU A 423 -45.17 -4.85 -4.96
C LEU A 423 -46.19 -3.89 -5.61
N ILE A 424 -45.79 -3.16 -6.66
CA ILE A 424 -46.68 -2.27 -7.41
C ILE A 424 -47.78 -3.08 -8.12
N ASN A 425 -47.44 -4.21 -8.75
CA ASN A 425 -48.42 -5.07 -9.40
C ASN A 425 -49.40 -5.70 -8.40
N GLU A 426 -48.95 -6.02 -7.19
CA GLU A 426 -49.84 -6.50 -6.13
C GLU A 426 -50.82 -5.40 -5.69
N LEU A 427 -50.34 -4.17 -5.51
CA LEU A 427 -51.18 -3.02 -5.19
C LEU A 427 -52.22 -2.74 -6.30
N TYR A 428 -51.79 -2.76 -7.56
CA TYR A 428 -52.66 -2.59 -8.72
C TYR A 428 -53.79 -3.61 -8.73
N TYR A 429 -53.46 -4.89 -8.50
CA TYR A 429 -54.45 -5.95 -8.43
C TYR A 429 -55.48 -5.70 -7.33
N LEU A 430 -55.05 -5.32 -6.13
CA LEU A 430 -55.95 -5.05 -5.00
C LEU A 430 -56.93 -3.91 -5.28
N LEU A 431 -56.46 -2.84 -5.94
CA LEU A 431 -57.28 -1.69 -6.30
C LEU A 431 -58.33 -2.03 -7.37
N ARG A 432 -57.96 -2.82 -8.39
CA ARG A 432 -58.90 -3.24 -9.47
C ARG A 432 -60.01 -4.17 -9.01
N HIS A 433 -59.78 -4.94 -7.95
CA HIS A 433 -60.67 -6.01 -7.51
C HIS A 433 -61.48 -5.66 -6.25
N ASN A 434 -61.61 -4.37 -5.92
CA ASN A 434 -62.39 -3.84 -4.78
C ASN A 434 -62.03 -4.47 -3.43
N TYR A 435 -60.74 -4.73 -3.19
CA TYR A 435 -60.28 -5.16 -1.87
C TYR A 435 -60.44 -4.03 -0.86
N GLY A 436 -60.71 -4.38 0.40
CA GLY A 436 -60.94 -3.40 1.46
C GLY A 436 -59.73 -2.47 1.71
N ALA A 437 -60.01 -1.23 2.13
CA ALA A 437 -59.01 -0.20 2.37
C ALA A 437 -57.85 -0.64 3.29
N ALA A 438 -58.10 -1.53 4.25
CA ALA A 438 -57.07 -2.08 5.13
C ALA A 438 -56.00 -2.93 4.41
N SER A 439 -56.37 -3.66 3.35
CA SER A 439 -55.40 -4.42 2.56
C SER A 439 -54.55 -3.51 1.68
N ILE A 440 -55.17 -2.49 1.09
CA ILE A 440 -54.48 -1.46 0.31
C ILE A 440 -53.46 -0.73 1.19
N LYS A 441 -53.85 -0.27 2.39
CA LYS A 441 -52.96 0.40 3.36
C LYS A 441 -51.71 -0.42 3.66
N ARG A 442 -51.83 -1.73 3.89
CA ARG A 442 -50.68 -2.61 4.19
C ARG A 442 -49.70 -2.73 3.03
N VAL A 443 -50.19 -2.87 1.79
CA VAL A 443 -49.30 -2.98 0.62
C VAL A 443 -48.62 -1.64 0.31
N VAL A 444 -49.34 -0.51 0.46
CA VAL A 444 -48.76 0.83 0.33
C VAL A 444 -47.65 1.04 1.36
N GLN A 445 -47.85 0.67 2.63
CA GLN A 445 -46.80 0.75 3.65
C GLN A 445 -45.58 -0.10 3.28
N GLY A 446 -45.78 -1.36 2.88
CA GLY A 446 -44.67 -2.23 2.48
C GLY A 446 -43.90 -1.70 1.28
N LEU A 447 -44.57 -1.04 0.33
CA LEU A 447 -43.92 -0.38 -0.81
C LEU A 447 -43.06 0.80 -0.36
N ILE A 448 -43.55 1.62 0.58
CA ILE A 448 -42.79 2.75 1.16
C ILE A 448 -41.54 2.25 1.86
N ASP A 449 -41.69 1.28 2.77
CA ASP A 449 -40.59 0.75 3.56
C ASP A 449 -39.51 0.14 2.67
N TYR A 450 -39.92 -0.61 1.65
CA TYR A 450 -38.99 -1.22 0.70
C TYR A 450 -38.28 -0.17 -0.17
N THR A 451 -39.01 0.84 -0.65
CA THR A 451 -38.44 1.93 -1.47
C THR A 451 -37.40 2.71 -0.67
N ALA A 452 -37.69 3.04 0.60
CA ALA A 452 -36.73 3.74 1.46
C ALA A 452 -35.46 2.91 1.71
N ASN A 453 -35.60 1.59 1.92
CA ASN A 453 -34.45 0.70 2.09
C ASN A 453 -33.62 0.61 0.81
N HIS A 454 -34.27 0.47 -0.34
CA HIS A 454 -33.62 0.45 -1.65
C HIS A 454 -32.81 1.74 -1.91
N PHE A 455 -33.39 2.92 -1.68
CA PHE A 455 -32.66 4.19 -1.80
C PHE A 455 -31.47 4.26 -0.85
N LYS A 456 -31.62 3.78 0.38
CA LYS A 456 -30.51 3.77 1.33
C LYS A 456 -29.37 2.87 0.86
N TYR A 457 -29.69 1.75 0.22
CA TYR A 457 -28.71 0.88 -0.40
C TYR A 457 -27.95 1.60 -1.52
N GLU A 458 -28.64 2.26 -2.44
CA GLU A 458 -28.00 3.03 -3.52
C GLU A 458 -27.15 4.18 -3.01
N GLU A 459 -27.62 4.91 -2.00
CA GLU A 459 -26.86 5.98 -1.35
C GLU A 459 -25.58 5.48 -0.69
N THR A 460 -25.62 4.28 -0.11
CA THR A 460 -24.41 3.61 0.41
C THR A 460 -23.43 3.30 -0.73
N LEU A 461 -23.93 2.94 -1.91
CA LEU A 461 -23.10 2.73 -3.09
C LEU A 461 -22.56 4.06 -3.66
N PHE A 462 -23.31 5.16 -3.56
CA PHE A 462 -22.84 6.49 -3.96
C PHE A 462 -21.60 6.88 -3.16
N GLU A 463 -21.62 6.65 -1.85
CA GLU A 463 -20.47 6.88 -0.97
C GLU A 463 -19.31 5.95 -1.33
N LEU A 464 -19.58 4.64 -1.48
CA LEU A 464 -18.56 3.63 -1.77
C LEU A 464 -17.84 3.86 -3.10
N PHE A 465 -18.57 4.29 -4.13
CA PHE A 465 -18.04 4.50 -5.47
C PHE A 465 -17.73 5.97 -5.80
N ASP A 466 -17.83 6.88 -4.83
CA ASP A 466 -17.59 8.32 -5.01
C ASP A 466 -18.40 8.91 -6.18
N TYR A 467 -19.73 8.74 -6.12
CA TYR A 467 -20.64 9.25 -7.14
C TYR A 467 -20.82 10.77 -7.04
N ARG A 468 -20.33 11.50 -8.04
CA ARG A 468 -20.26 12.97 -8.04
C ARG A 468 -21.60 13.68 -7.84
N GLN A 469 -22.70 13.09 -8.31
CA GLN A 469 -24.04 13.69 -8.22
C GLN A 469 -24.86 13.12 -7.05
N GLN A 470 -24.22 12.49 -6.05
CA GLN A 470 -24.91 11.85 -4.93
C GLN A 470 -25.93 12.77 -4.23
N GLN A 471 -25.58 14.03 -3.99
CA GLN A 471 -26.46 14.96 -3.27
C GLN A 471 -27.71 15.31 -4.09
N GLU A 472 -27.54 15.50 -5.39
CA GLU A 472 -28.65 15.78 -6.30
C GLU A 472 -29.57 14.55 -6.40
N HIS A 473 -28.99 13.35 -6.44
CA HIS A 473 -29.72 12.10 -6.47
C HIS A 473 -30.49 11.83 -5.16
N SER A 474 -29.86 11.99 -3.99
CA SER A 474 -30.54 11.87 -2.69
C SER A 474 -31.68 12.89 -2.54
N ASN A 475 -31.57 14.09 -3.13
CA ASN A 475 -32.67 15.05 -3.16
C ASN A 475 -33.85 14.56 -4.04
N ILE A 476 -33.59 13.77 -5.09
CA ILE A 476 -34.62 13.08 -5.86
C ILE A 476 -35.28 11.99 -5.00
N HIS A 477 -34.50 11.14 -4.34
CA HIS A 477 -35.01 10.11 -3.41
C HIS A 477 -35.92 10.70 -2.34
N GLN A 478 -35.48 11.75 -1.66
CA GLN A 478 -36.27 12.40 -0.60
C GLN A 478 -37.59 12.98 -1.12
N ARG A 479 -37.58 13.60 -2.31
CA ARG A 479 -38.81 14.11 -2.94
C ARG A 479 -39.79 12.98 -3.23
N LEU A 480 -39.30 11.84 -3.71
CA LEU A 480 -40.11 10.68 -4.02
C LEU A 480 -40.71 10.06 -2.76
N VAL A 481 -39.91 9.85 -1.71
CA VAL A 481 -40.40 9.38 -0.41
C VAL A 481 -41.50 10.30 0.12
N ASN A 482 -41.30 11.62 0.07
CA ASN A 482 -42.29 12.59 0.52
C ASN A 482 -43.60 12.51 -0.29
N GLN A 483 -43.53 12.31 -1.61
CA GLN A 483 -44.71 12.13 -2.44
C GLN A 483 -45.47 10.85 -2.10
N VAL A 484 -44.77 9.73 -1.86
CA VAL A 484 -45.43 8.47 -1.47
C VAL A 484 -46.05 8.57 -0.07
N LEU A 485 -45.41 9.27 0.87
CA LEU A 485 -45.98 9.55 2.19
C LEU A 485 -47.25 10.42 2.14
N ASP A 486 -47.34 11.34 1.18
CA ASP A 486 -48.57 12.11 0.95
C ASP A 486 -49.71 11.20 0.47
N PHE A 487 -49.42 10.31 -0.50
CA PHE A 487 -50.38 9.29 -0.93
C PHE A 487 -50.80 8.39 0.24
N GLN A 488 -49.87 7.97 1.11
CA GLN A 488 -50.22 7.20 2.30
C GLN A 488 -51.25 7.90 3.18
N LYS A 489 -51.04 9.19 3.50
CA LYS A 489 -51.98 9.98 4.33
C LYS A 489 -53.36 10.05 3.68
N ARG A 490 -53.41 10.20 2.36
CA ARG A 490 -54.67 10.24 1.59
C ARG A 490 -55.37 8.88 1.59
N VAL A 491 -54.64 7.78 1.44
CA VAL A 491 -55.18 6.41 1.60
C VAL A 491 -55.69 6.22 3.04
N GLU A 492 -54.96 6.71 4.05
CA GLU A 492 -55.37 6.64 5.46
C GLU A 492 -56.68 7.38 5.72
N ALA A 493 -56.87 8.53 5.09
CA ALA A 493 -58.10 9.32 5.07
C ALA A 493 -59.24 8.71 4.23
N ASN A 494 -59.02 7.54 3.61
CA ASN A 494 -59.95 6.85 2.70
C ASN A 494 -60.35 7.69 1.47
N GLU A 495 -59.44 8.52 0.97
CA GLU A 495 -59.62 9.20 -0.32
C GLU A 495 -59.55 8.20 -1.48
N ASP A 496 -60.38 8.40 -2.52
CA ASP A 496 -60.32 7.62 -3.75
C ASP A 496 -59.19 8.15 -4.65
N ILE A 497 -58.03 7.52 -4.53
CA ILE A 497 -56.80 7.92 -5.22
C ILE A 497 -56.24 6.80 -6.12
N GLY A 498 -57.03 5.76 -6.39
CA GLY A 498 -56.56 4.54 -7.06
C GLY A 498 -55.88 4.82 -8.40
N ASP A 499 -56.57 5.48 -9.33
CA ASP A 499 -56.04 5.78 -10.66
C ASP A 499 -54.87 6.78 -10.62
N GLU A 500 -54.92 7.76 -9.71
CA GLU A 500 -53.85 8.74 -9.52
C GLU A 500 -52.56 8.06 -9.03
N LEU A 501 -52.69 7.23 -7.99
CA LEU A 501 -51.59 6.48 -7.38
C LEU A 501 -50.98 5.49 -8.37
N MET A 502 -51.79 4.78 -9.16
CA MET A 502 -51.27 3.85 -10.17
C MET A 502 -50.51 4.57 -11.29
N ASN A 503 -51.04 5.70 -11.77
CA ASN A 503 -50.35 6.52 -12.76
C ASN A 503 -49.08 7.18 -12.21
N PHE A 504 -49.07 7.52 -10.93
CA PHE A 504 -47.87 8.00 -10.24
C PHE A 504 -46.83 6.89 -10.16
N LEU A 505 -47.13 5.74 -9.54
CA LEU A 505 -46.18 4.64 -9.33
C LEU A 505 -45.61 4.10 -10.64
N LYS A 506 -46.45 3.97 -11.68
CA LYS A 506 -46.01 3.54 -13.02
C LYS A 506 -44.98 4.49 -13.62
N ARG A 507 -45.29 5.79 -13.63
CA ARG A 507 -44.39 6.81 -14.19
C ARG A 507 -43.14 6.97 -13.35
N TRP A 508 -43.32 6.97 -12.04
CA TRP A 508 -42.25 7.11 -11.07
C TRP A 508 -41.19 6.02 -11.26
N LEU A 509 -41.56 4.75 -11.08
CA LEU A 509 -40.59 3.66 -11.11
C LEU A 509 -39.90 3.57 -12.48
N THR A 510 -40.66 3.73 -13.56
CA THR A 510 -40.10 3.69 -14.92
C THR A 510 -39.12 4.85 -15.15
N ASN A 511 -39.48 6.08 -14.78
CA ASN A 511 -38.64 7.25 -15.00
C ASN A 511 -37.41 7.25 -14.09
N HIS A 512 -37.57 6.80 -12.84
CA HIS A 512 -36.47 6.68 -11.88
C HIS A 512 -35.42 5.70 -12.39
N ILE A 513 -35.82 4.46 -12.69
CA ILE A 513 -34.91 3.43 -13.23
C ILE A 513 -34.27 3.87 -14.55
N GLN A 514 -35.07 4.38 -15.49
CA GLN A 514 -34.56 4.64 -16.84
C GLN A 514 -33.72 5.90 -16.98
N LYS A 515 -33.88 6.87 -16.07
CA LYS A 515 -33.15 8.15 -16.14
C LYS A 515 -32.23 8.35 -14.96
N GLU A 516 -32.79 8.35 -13.76
CA GLU A 516 -32.04 8.70 -12.55
C GLU A 516 -31.04 7.57 -12.25
N ASP A 517 -31.49 6.33 -12.17
CA ASP A 517 -30.62 5.21 -11.79
C ASP A 517 -29.63 4.86 -12.90
N ARG A 518 -30.10 4.97 -14.15
CA ARG A 518 -29.24 4.82 -15.33
C ARG A 518 -28.09 5.82 -15.34
N ALA A 519 -28.24 7.00 -14.71
CA ALA A 519 -27.19 8.02 -14.68
C ALA A 519 -25.95 7.58 -13.89
N TYR A 520 -26.10 6.75 -12.84
CA TYR A 520 -24.95 6.26 -12.06
C TYR A 520 -24.37 4.93 -12.59
N CYS A 521 -25.07 4.24 -13.49
CA CYS A 521 -24.71 2.89 -13.93
C CYS A 521 -23.30 2.79 -14.54
N ASP A 522 -22.95 3.68 -15.46
CA ASP A 522 -21.64 3.66 -16.11
C ASP A 522 -20.52 3.96 -15.10
N HIS A 523 -20.80 4.82 -14.11
CA HIS A 523 -19.86 5.17 -13.05
C HIS A 523 -19.57 3.99 -12.12
N PHE A 524 -20.59 3.19 -11.79
CA PHE A 524 -20.45 1.98 -10.99
C PHE A 524 -19.75 0.85 -11.75
N LYS A 525 -20.15 0.61 -13.01
CA LYS A 525 -19.52 -0.42 -13.86
C LYS A 525 -18.05 -0.14 -14.12
N ALA A 526 -17.67 1.12 -14.32
CA ALA A 526 -16.27 1.52 -14.46
C ALA A 526 -15.41 1.20 -13.22
N ARG A 527 -16.03 0.97 -12.06
CA ARG A 527 -15.39 0.61 -10.79
C ARG A 527 -15.59 -0.86 -10.40
N GLY A 528 -16.02 -1.69 -11.35
CA GLY A 528 -16.09 -3.15 -11.20
C GLY A 528 -17.38 -3.67 -10.56
N MET A 529 -18.44 -2.85 -10.48
CA MET A 529 -19.75 -3.35 -10.09
C MET A 529 -20.43 -4.08 -11.26
N GLU A 530 -20.98 -5.27 -10.98
CA GLU A 530 -21.69 -6.13 -11.93
C GLU A 530 -23.18 -6.33 -11.61
#